data_AF-A0A2M8KS63-F1
#
_entry.id   AF-A0A2M8KS63-F1
#
_cell.length_a   1.000
_cell.length_b   1.000
_cell.length_c   1.000
_cell.angle_alpha   90.00
_cell.angle_beta   90.00
_cell.angle_gamma   90.00
#
_symmetry.space_group_name_H-M   'P 1'
#
loop_
_entity.id
_entity.type
_entity.pdbx_description
1 polymer ?
#
loop_
_entity_poly.entity_id
_entity_poly.type
_entity_poly.pdbx_seq_one_letter_code
_entity_poly.pdbx_strand_id
1 'polypeptide(L)'
;MKTNKLTIFIAKTPTELFNFALNPSNTVPWVDSIVKEVTNEWSEYMLHAFEQDKMFEMVAKDGNYHARYTFTSTQKGTHLEYAEWVERGKLTEPFTKEQLEKLKKLVCLLN
;
A
#
# COMPACT_ATOMS: atom_id res chain seq x y z
N MET A 1 14.00 -12.99 -3.85
CA MET A 1 14.24 -11.55 -4.04
C MET A 1 14.22 -10.88 -2.66
N LYS A 2 14.86 -9.72 -2.45
CA LYS A 2 14.80 -9.01 -1.14
C LYS A 2 13.88 -7.79 -1.15
N THR A 3 13.65 -7.21 -2.32
CA THR A 3 12.87 -5.98 -2.50
C THR A 3 12.02 -6.13 -3.75
N ASN A 4 10.77 -5.70 -3.70
CA ASN A 4 9.88 -5.57 -4.84
C ASN A 4 9.45 -4.10 -4.94
N LYS A 5 9.36 -3.57 -6.15
CA LYS A 5 8.89 -2.21 -6.40
C LYS A 5 7.97 -2.22 -7.59
N LEU A 6 6.79 -1.64 -7.41
CA LEU A 6 5.72 -1.57 -8.38
C LEU A 6 5.25 -0.13 -8.50
N THR A 7 4.84 0.26 -9.70
CA THR A 7 4.31 1.61 -9.95
C THR A 7 3.01 1.54 -10.74
N ILE A 8 2.09 2.47 -10.48
CA ILE A 8 0.84 2.61 -11.22
C ILE A 8 0.39 4.08 -11.27
N PHE A 9 -0.19 4.48 -12.40
CA PHE A 9 -0.88 5.77 -12.50
C PHE A 9 -2.37 5.60 -12.25
N ILE A 10 -2.92 6.48 -11.41
CA ILE A 10 -4.33 6.51 -11.01
C ILE A 10 -4.86 7.93 -11.16
N ALA A 11 -5.98 8.10 -11.85
CA ALA A 11 -6.60 9.39 -12.12
C ALA A 11 -7.40 9.93 -10.90
N LYS A 12 -6.74 9.96 -9.76
CA LYS A 12 -7.24 10.45 -8.46
C LYS A 12 -6.17 11.29 -7.79
N THR A 13 -6.57 12.23 -6.94
CA THR A 13 -5.62 13.07 -6.18
C THR A 13 -4.82 12.23 -5.19
N PRO A 14 -3.63 12.70 -4.75
CA PRO A 14 -2.87 12.02 -3.72
C PRO A 14 -3.68 11.81 -2.45
N THR A 15 -4.45 12.81 -2.02
CA THR A 15 -5.31 12.74 -0.83
C THR A 15 -6.37 11.65 -0.92
N GLU A 16 -7.11 11.55 -2.04
CA GLU A 16 -8.10 10.48 -2.23
C GLU A 16 -7.44 9.10 -2.18
N LEU A 17 -6.31 8.94 -2.86
CA LEU A 17 -5.62 7.66 -2.94
C LEU A 17 -4.95 7.26 -1.62
N PHE A 18 -4.38 8.22 -0.90
CA PHE A 18 -3.75 8.07 0.40
C PHE A 18 -4.77 7.61 1.45
N ASN A 19 -5.91 8.32 1.53
CA ASN A 19 -7.01 7.95 2.43
C ASN A 19 -7.61 6.59 2.08
N PHE A 20 -7.70 6.26 0.79
CA PHE A 20 -8.17 4.94 0.37
C PHE A 20 -7.22 3.83 0.85
N ALA A 21 -5.91 4.02 0.64
CA ALA A 21 -4.89 3.02 0.97
C ALA A 21 -4.67 2.83 2.48
N LEU A 22 -4.90 3.86 3.30
CA LEU A 22 -4.77 3.76 4.76
C LEU A 22 -6.03 3.24 5.47
N ASN A 23 -7.16 3.15 4.78
CA ASN A 23 -8.37 2.65 5.40
C ASN A 23 -8.38 1.11 5.36
N PRO A 24 -8.27 0.42 6.51
CA PRO A 24 -8.23 -1.05 6.56
C PRO A 24 -9.48 -1.72 5.98
N SER A 25 -10.62 -1.00 5.98
CA SER A 25 -11.87 -1.50 5.40
C SER A 25 -11.79 -1.65 3.87
N ASN A 26 -10.82 -0.99 3.24
CA ASN A 26 -10.63 -1.02 1.79
C ASN A 26 -9.69 -2.13 1.32
N THR A 27 -8.95 -2.80 2.20
CA THR A 27 -7.86 -3.72 1.82
C THR A 27 -8.34 -5.07 1.29
N VAL A 28 -9.30 -5.68 1.98
CA VAL A 28 -9.84 -7.02 1.63
C VAL A 28 -10.31 -7.09 0.15
N PRO A 29 -10.97 -6.06 -0.42
CA PRO A 29 -11.35 -6.06 -1.83
C PRO A 29 -10.24 -6.17 -2.89
N TRP A 30 -8.96 -5.88 -2.59
CA TRP A 30 -7.87 -5.92 -3.58
C TRP A 30 -6.64 -6.74 -3.16
N VAL A 31 -6.65 -7.32 -1.96
CA VAL A 31 -5.61 -8.22 -1.47
C VAL A 31 -6.23 -9.55 -1.05
N ASP A 32 -6.24 -10.52 -1.96
CA ASP A 32 -6.98 -11.79 -1.79
C ASP A 32 -6.50 -12.63 -0.59
N SER A 33 -5.27 -12.45 -0.12
CA SER A 33 -4.70 -13.16 1.04
C SER A 33 -5.19 -12.61 2.38
N ILE A 34 -5.80 -11.42 2.41
CA ILE A 34 -6.25 -10.76 3.64
C ILE A 34 -7.74 -11.02 3.85
N VAL A 35 -8.08 -11.78 4.89
CA VAL A 35 -9.47 -12.03 5.29
C VAL A 35 -10.05 -10.87 6.10
N LYS A 36 -9.23 -10.21 6.92
CA LYS A 36 -9.60 -9.05 7.74
C LYS A 36 -8.37 -8.24 8.12
N GLU A 37 -8.46 -6.93 8.02
CA GLU A 37 -7.47 -5.99 8.55
C GLU A 37 -8.01 -5.28 9.79
N VAL A 38 -7.14 -5.05 10.79
CA VAL A 38 -7.47 -4.39 12.05
C VAL A 38 -6.41 -3.35 12.41
N THR A 39 -6.83 -2.26 13.06
CA THR A 39 -5.97 -1.13 13.46
C THR A 39 -5.72 -1.04 14.97
N ASN A 40 -5.99 -2.13 15.69
CA ASN A 40 -5.83 -2.22 17.14
C ASN A 40 -4.57 -3.02 17.51
N GLU A 41 -4.46 -3.44 18.78
CA GLU A 41 -3.32 -4.19 19.30
C GLU A 41 -3.05 -5.51 18.56
N TRP A 42 -4.02 -6.03 17.82
CA TRP A 42 -3.90 -7.26 17.01
C TRP A 42 -3.33 -7.02 15.61
N SER A 43 -3.08 -5.77 15.21
CA SER A 43 -2.45 -5.48 13.93
C SER A 43 -1.06 -6.11 13.84
N GLU A 44 -0.70 -6.72 12.72
CA GLU A 44 0.64 -7.29 12.50
C GLU A 44 1.67 -6.23 12.11
N TYR A 45 1.21 -5.02 11.78
CA TYR A 45 2.01 -3.93 11.25
C TYR A 45 1.93 -2.69 12.15
N MET A 46 2.97 -1.87 12.09
CA MET A 46 3.07 -0.58 12.76
C MET A 46 3.43 0.50 11.73
N LEU A 47 2.89 1.70 11.90
CA LEU A 47 3.27 2.85 11.09
C LEU A 47 4.66 3.34 11.53
N HIS A 48 5.64 3.24 10.64
CA HIS A 48 7.04 3.59 10.90
C HIS A 48 7.39 5.00 10.42
N ALA A 49 6.85 5.41 9.27
CA ALA A 49 7.01 6.76 8.73
C ALA A 49 5.70 7.21 8.07
N PHE A 50 5.43 8.51 8.16
CA PHE A 50 4.18 9.09 7.68
C PHE A 50 4.39 10.55 7.27
N GLU A 51 4.02 10.86 6.04
CA GLU A 51 3.89 12.22 5.55
C GLU A 51 2.60 12.32 4.75
N GLN A 52 1.63 13.07 5.28
CA GLN A 52 0.29 13.17 4.74
C GLN A 52 0.30 13.47 3.23
N ASP A 53 -0.51 12.72 2.47
CA ASP A 53 -0.69 12.80 1.01
C ASP A 53 0.58 12.55 0.18
N LYS A 54 1.69 12.13 0.81
CA LYS A 54 2.99 11.92 0.14
C LYS A 54 3.54 10.54 0.34
N MET A 55 3.55 10.01 1.56
CA MET A 55 4.03 8.66 1.82
C MET A 55 3.57 8.11 3.17
N PHE A 56 3.47 6.80 3.27
CA PHE A 56 3.49 6.10 4.56
C PHE A 56 4.29 4.79 4.43
N GLU A 57 4.88 4.37 5.55
CA GLU A 57 5.59 3.11 5.66
C GLU A 57 5.03 2.31 6.83
N MET A 58 4.68 1.07 6.53
CA MET A 58 4.26 0.06 7.48
C MET A 58 5.37 -0.97 7.65
N VAL A 59 5.62 -1.35 8.90
CA VAL A 59 6.64 -2.34 9.24
C VAL A 59 5.99 -3.40 10.11
N ALA A 60 6.23 -4.67 9.77
CA ALA A 60 5.76 -5.78 10.58
C ALA A 60 6.33 -5.68 12.01
N LYS A 61 5.60 -6.18 13.01
CA LYS A 61 6.00 -6.11 14.43
C LYS A 61 7.36 -6.72 14.74
N ASP A 62 7.82 -7.67 13.93
CA ASP A 62 9.15 -8.28 14.04
C ASP A 62 10.29 -7.43 13.44
N GLY A 63 9.95 -6.27 12.87
CA GLY A 63 10.87 -5.35 12.22
C GLY A 63 11.51 -5.90 10.95
N ASN A 64 10.97 -6.96 10.35
CA ASN A 64 11.59 -7.60 9.21
C ASN A 64 10.99 -7.15 7.88
N TYR A 65 9.67 -7.21 7.74
CA TYR A 65 8.98 -6.85 6.50
C TYR A 65 8.54 -5.38 6.54
N HIS A 66 8.78 -4.69 5.44
CA HIS A 66 8.41 -3.30 5.25
C HIS A 66 7.56 -3.18 3.98
N ALA A 67 6.54 -2.32 4.03
CA ALA A 67 5.77 -1.86 2.88
C ALA A 67 5.68 -0.34 2.90
N ARG A 68 6.00 0.30 1.79
CA ARG A 68 5.98 1.75 1.64
C ARG A 68 5.15 2.14 0.43
N TYR A 69 4.24 3.09 0.64
CA TYR A 69 3.46 3.72 -0.40
C TYR A 69 3.99 5.15 -0.56
N THR A 70 4.30 5.53 -1.81
CA THR A 70 4.72 6.90 -2.16
C THR A 70 3.80 7.44 -3.23
N PHE A 71 3.25 8.63 -2.99
CA PHE A 71 2.24 9.28 -3.80
C PHE A 71 2.86 10.53 -4.43
N THR A 72 3.05 10.50 -5.74
CA THR A 72 3.56 11.64 -6.50
C THR A 72 2.44 12.24 -7.32
N SER A 73 2.07 13.49 -7.01
CA SER A 73 1.08 14.22 -7.77
C SER A 73 1.57 14.51 -9.19
N THR A 74 0.64 14.51 -10.14
CA THR A 74 0.85 14.89 -11.55
C THR A 74 -0.30 15.77 -12.02
N GLN A 75 -0.19 16.33 -13.23
CA GLN A 75 -1.27 17.12 -13.83
C GLN A 75 -2.60 16.36 -14.00
N LYS A 76 -2.59 15.02 -14.05
CA LYS A 76 -3.76 14.19 -14.39
C LYS A 76 -4.19 13.24 -13.26
N GLY A 77 -3.49 13.25 -12.13
CA GLY A 77 -3.71 12.28 -11.05
C GLY A 77 -2.43 11.96 -10.30
N THR A 78 -2.29 10.74 -9.82
CA THR A 78 -1.21 10.32 -8.93
C THR A 78 -0.41 9.16 -9.52
N HIS A 79 0.91 9.26 -9.49
CA HIS A 79 1.80 8.12 -9.59
C HIS A 79 1.97 7.51 -8.20
N LEU A 80 1.43 6.30 -8.02
CA LEU A 80 1.66 5.49 -6.85
C LEU A 80 2.86 4.59 -7.09
N GLU A 81 3.85 4.67 -6.21
CA GLU A 81 4.89 3.67 -6.04
C GLU A 81 4.58 2.86 -4.78
N TYR A 82 4.52 1.54 -4.93
CA TYR A 82 4.50 0.58 -3.83
C TYR A 82 5.84 -0.14 -3.81
N ALA A 83 6.52 -0.10 -2.66
CA ALA A 83 7.74 -0.85 -2.44
C ALA A 83 7.58 -1.73 -1.21
N GLU A 84 8.08 -2.95 -1.29
CA GLU A 84 8.18 -3.86 -0.13
C GLU A 84 9.58 -4.45 -0.08
N TRP A 85 10.06 -4.72 1.13
CA TRP A 85 11.36 -5.35 1.32
C TRP A 85 11.41 -6.09 2.65
N VAL A 86 12.41 -6.98 2.76
CA VAL A 86 12.76 -7.64 4.02
C VAL A 86 14.18 -7.28 4.43
N GLU A 87 14.38 -6.98 5.72
CA GLU A 87 15.70 -6.78 6.31
C GLU A 87 16.51 -8.09 6.29
N ARG A 88 15.84 -9.21 6.57
CA ARG A 88 16.42 -10.55 6.69
C ARG A 88 15.69 -11.57 5.81
N GLY A 89 16.45 -12.51 5.27
CA GLY A 89 15.92 -13.61 4.46
C GLY A 89 15.57 -13.22 3.03
N LYS A 90 14.45 -13.75 2.54
CA LYS A 90 13.92 -13.53 1.18
C LYS A 90 12.46 -13.15 1.28
N LEU A 91 12.04 -12.22 0.45
CA LEU A 91 10.65 -11.90 0.22
C LEU A 91 9.97 -13.11 -0.45
N THR A 92 8.96 -13.66 0.21
CA THR A 92 8.13 -14.77 -0.25
C THR A 92 6.72 -14.24 -0.43
N GLU A 93 6.11 -14.47 -1.59
CA GLU A 93 4.79 -13.92 -1.97
C GLU A 93 4.78 -12.39 -2.09
N PRO A 94 5.63 -11.81 -2.96
CA PRO A 94 5.61 -10.37 -3.20
C PRO A 94 4.26 -9.92 -3.76
N PHE A 95 3.89 -8.70 -3.40
CA PHE A 95 2.81 -7.97 -4.01
C PHE A 95 2.97 -7.93 -5.53
N THR A 96 1.84 -7.98 -6.22
CA THR A 96 1.77 -8.12 -7.67
C THR A 96 1.21 -6.86 -8.32
N LYS A 97 1.54 -6.69 -9.59
CA LYS A 97 0.96 -5.62 -10.40
C LYS A 97 -0.57 -5.76 -10.51
N GLU A 98 -1.10 -6.98 -10.52
CA GLU A 98 -2.53 -7.25 -10.56
C GLU A 98 -3.28 -6.68 -9.35
N GLN A 99 -2.72 -6.85 -8.14
CA GLN A 99 -3.31 -6.28 -6.93
C GLN A 99 -3.36 -4.75 -6.98
N LEU A 100 -2.32 -4.07 -7.53
CA LEU A 100 -2.37 -2.62 -7.76
C LEU A 100 -3.43 -2.21 -8.78
N GLU A 101 -3.66 -3.02 -9.82
CA GLU A 101 -4.75 -2.76 -10.78
C GLU A 101 -6.13 -2.97 -10.13
N LYS A 102 -6.29 -3.93 -9.20
CA LYS A 102 -7.52 -4.08 -8.39
C LYS A 102 -7.75 -2.84 -7.53
N LEU A 103 -6.73 -2.36 -6.80
CA LEU A 103 -6.80 -1.11 -6.05
C LEU A 103 -7.25 0.06 -6.92
N LYS A 104 -6.59 0.23 -8.08
CA LYS A 104 -6.93 1.31 -9.04
C LYS A 104 -8.39 1.25 -9.46
N LYS A 105 -8.91 0.05 -9.78
CA LYS A 105 -10.31 -0.11 -10.17
C LYS A 105 -11.24 0.34 -9.04
N LEU A 106 -10.98 -0.07 -7.81
CA LEU A 106 -11.83 0.27 -6.66
C LEU A 106 -11.83 1.77 -6.36
N VAL A 107 -10.67 2.41 -6.28
CA VAL A 107 -10.59 3.85 -5.98
C VAL A 107 -11.21 4.69 -7.09
N CYS A 108 -11.13 4.26 -8.35
CA CYS A 108 -11.79 4.94 -9.46
C CYS A 108 -13.32 4.75 -9.50
N LEU A 109 -13.87 3.79 -8.77
CA LEU A 109 -15.32 3.59 -8.62
C LEU A 109 -15.92 4.43 -7.49
N LEU A 110 -15.09 5.03 -6.63
CA LEU A 110 -15.54 5.97 -5.61
C LEU A 110 -15.78 7.33 -6.27
N ASN A 111 -17.05 7.73 -6.35
CA ASN A 111 -17.51 9.02 -6.86
C ASN A 111 -17.12 10.16 -5.91
#